data_AF-A0A437RC18-F1
#
_entry.id   AF-A0A437RC18-F1
#
_cell.length_a   1.000
_cell.length_b   1.000
_cell.length_c   1.000
_cell.angle_alpha   90.00
_cell.angle_beta   90.00
_cell.angle_gamma   90.00
#
_symmetry.space_group_name_H-M   'P 1'
#
loop_
_entity.id
_entity.type
_entity.pdbx_description
1 polymer ?
#
loop_
_entity_poly.entity_id
_entity_poly.type
_entity_poly.pdbx_seq_one_letter_code
_entity_poly.pdbx_strand_id
1 'polypeptide(L)'
;MKPATGAGWLRAAACIGAACWAWACGPARAAVWVVEAQAPTAHDRNAGHAGAPLKTLGEAMRRLKPGDEVVVGEGVYRELVVVPRLPPGGELVTVIRAREPGRAVISGADPIEGWRPGGAGRFSVDWRGRTEPSQVYFGGRPLRQIAGTVFGGYPERPGHELADTHRSEGGIWLGRVPGDLRSLQPGDFFYEAATQTLHLRLAEGQAPGNTPATAVEVSTRPYVFLAEAAHRLRVEGLRFENANTSSLARQGAVKVFGNHNVLQGLHIRRMDAVGLQLFGTGSQLLDSVIEDSGQMGLNARGRQLTIARNSILNNNLRGFNKWWEAGGIKIIGDDGLHDSVFRDNVVAFNRGDGLWIDWENTGIRISGNTAAFNTGFGIHYEASSTGWIDGNASYGNGQRGIYVFESSDTRVEGNVVVANGLEGIVVADGERSAQRPQMKPRNNRVTGNVVGWNKDIELMLALPEMNNHSEGNLFLAERAPALVQGWSGLTNRPARGLASWRQRSGFDLQSRELVAPPPAALLAALREQRLLRPQALRELLQTALPALSLPAPPAPPALPR
;
A
#
# COMPACT_ATOMS: atom_id res chain seq x y z
N MET A 1 28.40 69.63 39.05
CA MET A 1 27.16 69.63 38.23
C MET A 1 26.04 68.99 39.04
N LYS A 2 25.03 69.78 39.44
CA LYS A 2 23.65 69.34 39.76
C LYS A 2 22.87 69.17 38.44
N PRO A 3 21.62 68.64 38.39
CA PRO A 3 20.73 68.11 39.47
C PRO A 3 20.28 66.63 39.26
N ALA A 4 19.93 65.84 40.29
CA ALA A 4 18.63 65.69 41.02
C ALA A 4 17.53 64.99 40.18
N THR A 5 16.73 64.00 40.61
CA THR A 5 15.97 63.71 41.86
C THR A 5 15.61 62.19 41.92
N GLY A 6 15.62 61.44 43.04
CA GLY A 6 14.60 61.35 44.13
C GLY A 6 13.31 60.63 43.67
N ALA A 7 12.69 59.62 44.32
CA ALA A 7 12.61 59.23 45.74
C ALA A 7 11.95 57.83 45.96
N GLY A 8 12.07 57.31 47.20
CA GLY A 8 11.31 56.29 48.01
C GLY A 8 10.41 55.22 47.36
N TRP A 9 10.20 54.02 47.91
CA TRP A 9 9.88 53.70 49.31
C TRP A 9 10.16 52.22 49.67
N LEU A 10 10.61 51.99 50.91
CA LEU A 10 10.61 50.70 51.62
C LEU A 10 9.23 50.42 52.22
N ARG A 11 8.75 49.18 52.11
CA ARG A 11 7.86 48.54 53.10
C ARG A 11 8.29 47.10 53.32
N ALA A 12 8.67 46.81 54.57
CA ALA A 12 8.77 45.46 55.11
C ALA A 12 7.37 44.94 55.49
N ALA A 13 7.12 43.62 55.35
CA ALA A 13 6.62 42.77 56.44
C ALA A 13 6.14 41.39 55.96
N ALA A 14 6.41 40.40 56.83
CA ALA A 14 5.68 39.15 57.07
C ALA A 14 5.89 37.97 56.09
N CYS A 15 6.88 37.13 56.42
CA CYS A 15 6.87 35.71 56.08
C CYS A 15 5.73 35.01 56.84
N ILE A 16 4.66 34.64 56.14
CA ILE A 16 3.70 33.64 56.60
C ILE A 16 4.12 32.31 55.97
N GLY A 17 4.49 31.35 56.81
CA GLY A 17 4.82 29.99 56.39
C GLY A 17 3.61 29.32 55.77
N ALA A 18 3.61 29.18 54.45
CA ALA A 18 2.71 28.27 53.74
C ALA A 18 3.34 26.88 53.81
N ALA A 19 2.71 25.99 54.57
CA ALA A 19 2.98 24.56 54.51
C ALA A 19 2.70 24.07 53.08
N CYS A 20 3.77 23.86 52.30
CA CYS A 20 3.70 23.15 51.03
C CYS A 20 3.33 21.69 51.33
N TRP A 21 2.06 21.36 51.15
CA TRP A 21 1.65 19.97 50.96
C TRP A 21 2.23 19.52 49.63
N ALA A 22 3.41 18.92 49.67
CA ALA A 22 3.97 18.16 48.57
C ALA A 22 3.05 16.95 48.35
N TRP A 23 2.09 17.08 47.45
CA TRP A 23 1.41 15.93 46.89
C TRP A 23 2.49 15.12 46.16
N ALA A 24 2.88 14.00 46.77
CA ALA A 24 3.68 13.00 46.12
C ALA A 24 2.87 12.48 44.92
N CYS A 25 3.10 13.05 43.74
CA CYS A 25 2.69 12.43 42.49
C CYS A 25 3.46 11.11 42.37
N GLY A 26 2.84 10.01 42.80
CA GLY A 26 3.30 8.68 42.43
C GLY A 26 3.42 8.60 40.90
N PRO A 27 4.28 7.71 40.36
CA PRO A 27 4.42 7.56 38.92
C PRO A 27 3.03 7.31 38.31
N ALA A 28 2.61 8.22 37.42
CA ALA A 28 1.34 8.09 36.72
C ALA A 28 1.36 6.77 35.94
N ARG A 29 0.60 5.79 36.45
CA ARG A 29 0.50 4.47 35.83
C ARG A 29 -0.30 4.62 34.54
N ALA A 30 0.21 4.05 33.45
CA ALA A 30 -0.50 4.01 32.16
C ALA A 30 -1.94 3.51 32.35
N ALA A 31 -2.91 4.22 31.79
CA ALA A 31 -4.31 3.83 31.87
C ALA A 31 -4.64 2.75 30.84
N VAL A 32 -5.58 1.87 31.19
CA VAL A 32 -6.17 0.90 30.25
C VAL A 32 -7.62 1.28 30.01
N TRP A 33 -7.91 1.69 28.78
CA TRP A 33 -9.24 2.05 28.30
C TRP A 33 -9.90 0.86 27.61
N VAL A 34 -11.08 0.46 28.05
CA VAL A 34 -11.86 -0.62 27.45
C VAL A 34 -13.03 -0.02 26.68
N VAL A 35 -13.13 -0.37 25.41
CA VAL A 35 -14.21 0.09 24.50
C VAL A 35 -15.03 -1.11 24.06
N GLU A 36 -16.36 -1.03 24.23
CA GLU A 36 -17.30 -2.11 23.91
C GLU A 36 -18.51 -1.59 23.13
N ALA A 37 -18.45 -1.59 21.80
CA ALA A 37 -19.57 -1.14 20.98
C ALA A 37 -20.85 -1.94 21.22
N GLN A 38 -20.75 -3.23 21.56
CA GLN A 38 -21.92 -4.11 21.70
C GLN A 38 -22.42 -4.26 23.14
N ALA A 39 -21.63 -3.91 24.16
CA ALA A 39 -22.06 -4.07 25.54
C ALA A 39 -23.21 -3.09 25.89
N PRO A 40 -24.32 -3.57 26.48
CA PRO A 40 -25.42 -2.70 26.92
C PRO A 40 -25.01 -1.70 28.01
N THR A 41 -23.98 -2.04 28.80
CA THR A 41 -23.45 -1.21 29.89
C THR A 41 -22.45 -0.16 29.43
N ALA A 42 -22.00 -0.22 28.16
CA ALA A 42 -21.01 0.71 27.63
C ALA A 42 -21.61 2.09 27.37
N HIS A 43 -20.93 3.12 27.85
CA HIS A 43 -21.32 4.52 27.67
C HIS A 43 -20.09 5.42 27.73
N ASP A 44 -20.05 6.47 26.91
CA ASP A 44 -18.92 7.42 26.87
C ASP A 44 -18.80 8.33 28.11
N ARG A 45 -19.72 8.22 29.07
CA ARG A 45 -19.62 8.88 30.38
C ARG A 45 -19.02 7.96 31.44
N ASN A 46 -18.84 6.68 31.13
CA ASN A 46 -18.24 5.73 32.03
C ASN A 46 -16.76 6.05 32.28
N ALA A 47 -16.20 5.48 33.34
CA ALA A 47 -14.79 5.64 33.70
C ALA A 47 -13.83 5.03 32.65
N GLY A 48 -14.29 4.06 31.86
CA GLY A 48 -13.55 3.47 30.76
C GLY A 48 -12.67 2.28 31.12
N HIS A 49 -12.82 1.71 32.32
CA HIS A 49 -12.20 0.43 32.69
C HIS A 49 -13.15 -0.76 32.39
N ALA A 50 -12.67 -1.99 32.52
CA ALA A 50 -13.45 -3.20 32.18
C ALA A 50 -14.86 -3.29 32.82
N GLY A 51 -14.99 -2.89 34.10
CA GLY A 51 -16.29 -2.86 34.79
C GLY A 51 -17.24 -1.71 34.39
N ALA A 52 -16.76 -0.71 33.65
CA ALA A 52 -17.53 0.44 33.18
C ALA A 52 -16.92 0.93 31.84
N PRO A 53 -17.11 0.16 30.74
CA PRO A 53 -16.42 0.41 29.47
C PRO A 53 -16.98 1.63 28.72
N LEU A 54 -16.17 2.22 27.86
CA LEU A 54 -16.60 3.25 26.91
C LEU A 54 -17.38 2.62 25.75
N LYS A 55 -18.21 3.41 25.06
CA LYS A 55 -18.99 2.96 23.91
C LYS A 55 -18.25 3.18 22.59
N THR A 56 -17.54 4.30 22.47
CA THR A 56 -16.88 4.75 21.24
C THR A 56 -15.36 4.82 21.36
N LEU A 57 -14.68 4.64 20.23
CA LEU A 57 -13.24 4.85 20.12
C LEU A 57 -12.89 6.34 20.21
N GLY A 58 -13.74 7.21 19.67
CA GLY A 58 -13.56 8.67 19.70
C GLY A 58 -13.44 9.20 21.13
N GLU A 59 -14.27 8.70 22.05
CA GLU A 59 -14.14 9.09 23.46
C GLU A 59 -12.85 8.54 24.08
N ALA A 60 -12.45 7.31 23.75
CA ALA A 60 -11.17 6.75 24.20
C ALA A 60 -9.99 7.62 23.70
N MET A 61 -10.00 8.01 22.42
CA MET A 61 -8.97 8.88 21.84
C MET A 61 -8.92 10.25 22.49
N ARG A 62 -10.07 10.83 22.87
CA ARG A 62 -10.13 12.12 23.57
C ARG A 62 -9.45 12.09 24.94
N ARG A 63 -9.44 10.93 25.60
CA ARG A 63 -8.85 10.72 26.93
C ARG A 63 -7.42 10.17 26.88
N LEU A 64 -7.02 9.62 25.74
CA LEU A 64 -5.76 8.91 25.54
C LEU A 64 -4.56 9.80 25.84
N LYS A 65 -3.62 9.28 26.63
CA LYS A 65 -2.32 9.89 26.91
C LYS A 65 -1.17 9.00 26.42
N PRO A 66 0.04 9.56 26.22
CA PRO A 66 1.23 8.77 25.95
C PRO A 66 1.45 7.67 27.00
N GLY A 67 1.64 6.43 26.55
CA GLY A 67 1.80 5.24 27.41
C GLY A 67 0.51 4.46 27.71
N ASP A 68 -0.67 5.03 27.46
CA ASP A 68 -1.93 4.34 27.71
C ASP A 68 -2.17 3.17 26.72
N GLU A 69 -3.06 2.26 27.12
CA GLU A 69 -3.55 1.16 26.30
C GLU A 69 -5.06 1.30 26.05
N VAL A 70 -5.51 1.05 24.82
CA VAL A 70 -6.92 0.94 24.44
C VAL A 70 -7.20 -0.48 23.98
N VAL A 71 -8.09 -1.17 24.68
CA VAL A 71 -8.56 -2.52 24.37
C VAL A 71 -9.95 -2.42 23.74
N VAL A 72 -10.04 -2.83 22.48
CA VAL A 72 -11.25 -2.70 21.66
C VAL A 72 -11.97 -4.04 21.58
N GLY A 73 -13.17 -4.11 22.14
CA GLY A 73 -14.05 -5.29 22.07
C GLY A 73 -14.59 -5.55 20.67
N GLU A 74 -15.20 -6.72 20.48
CA GLU A 74 -15.84 -7.11 19.23
C GLU A 74 -16.94 -6.11 18.82
N GLY A 75 -17.03 -5.84 17.52
CA GLY A 75 -18.10 -5.02 16.97
C GLY A 75 -17.69 -4.20 15.76
N VAL A 76 -18.68 -3.52 15.18
CA VAL A 76 -18.50 -2.57 14.08
C VAL A 76 -18.61 -1.15 14.64
N TYR A 77 -17.49 -0.45 14.62
CA TYR A 77 -17.32 0.95 15.03
C TYR A 77 -17.45 1.83 13.78
N ARG A 78 -18.59 2.50 13.63
CA ARG A 78 -18.89 3.38 12.49
C ARG A 78 -18.50 4.81 12.81
N GLU A 79 -17.21 5.04 12.96
CA GLU A 79 -16.64 6.33 13.35
C GLU A 79 -15.27 6.56 12.70
N LEU A 80 -14.86 7.82 12.65
CA LEU A 80 -13.49 8.19 12.33
C LEU A 80 -12.69 8.20 13.63
N VAL A 81 -11.66 7.36 13.71
CA VAL A 81 -10.73 7.37 14.84
C VAL A 81 -9.63 8.39 14.59
N VAL A 82 -9.54 9.42 15.44
CA VAL A 82 -8.47 10.42 15.40
C VAL A 82 -7.59 10.26 16.63
N VAL A 83 -6.39 9.72 16.45
CA VAL A 83 -5.40 9.59 17.54
C VAL A 83 -4.87 10.98 17.88
N PRO A 84 -4.86 11.39 19.16
CA PRO A 84 -4.28 12.66 19.56
C PRO A 84 -2.78 12.68 19.24
N ARG A 85 -2.19 13.88 19.22
CA ARG A 85 -0.75 14.03 19.07
C ARG A 85 -0.03 13.28 20.20
N LEU A 86 0.84 12.34 19.85
CA LEU A 86 1.72 11.65 20.78
C LEU A 86 3.14 12.20 20.53
N PRO A 87 3.69 13.06 21.40
CA PRO A 87 4.89 13.83 21.10
C PRO A 87 6.16 12.96 21.00
N PRO A 88 7.17 13.41 20.22
CA PRO A 88 8.46 12.73 20.16
C PRO A 88 9.22 12.88 21.49
N GLY A 89 10.17 11.98 21.74
CA GLY A 89 11.07 12.05 22.90
C GLY A 89 10.58 11.33 24.17
N GLY A 90 9.34 10.85 24.20
CA GLY A 90 8.88 9.93 25.24
C GLY A 90 9.40 8.51 25.01
N GLU A 91 9.56 7.74 26.10
CA GLU A 91 9.90 6.31 26.04
C GLU A 91 8.67 5.39 26.06
N LEU A 92 7.52 5.93 26.48
CA LEU A 92 6.30 5.15 26.64
C LEU A 92 5.67 4.81 25.29
N VAL A 93 5.24 3.55 25.14
CA VAL A 93 4.50 3.06 23.98
C VAL A 93 3.01 3.18 24.28
N THR A 94 2.27 3.86 23.42
CA THR A 94 0.80 3.88 23.47
C THR A 94 0.28 2.74 22.59
N VAL A 95 -0.69 1.98 23.09
CA VAL A 95 -1.22 0.79 22.40
C VAL A 95 -2.70 0.96 22.10
N ILE A 96 -3.13 0.63 20.89
CA ILE A 96 -4.53 0.49 20.50
C ILE A 96 -4.67 -0.90 19.89
N ARG A 97 -5.38 -1.81 20.56
CA ARG A 97 -5.48 -3.20 20.11
C ARG A 97 -6.89 -3.74 20.17
N ALA A 98 -7.21 -4.62 19.23
CA ALA A 98 -8.36 -5.49 19.40
C ALA A 98 -8.15 -6.41 20.62
N ARG A 99 -9.21 -6.66 21.39
CA ARG A 99 -9.21 -7.73 22.41
C ARG A 99 -8.97 -9.08 21.75
N GLU A 100 -9.70 -9.33 20.68
CA GLU A 100 -9.59 -10.50 19.82
C GLU A 100 -9.21 -10.04 18.41
N PRO A 101 -8.02 -10.42 17.89
CA PRO A 101 -7.60 -10.00 16.56
C PRO A 101 -8.64 -10.30 15.48
N GLY A 102 -8.95 -9.29 14.66
CA GLY A 102 -9.92 -9.37 13.58
C GLY A 102 -11.38 -9.18 13.98
N ARG A 103 -11.72 -9.06 15.28
CA ARG A 103 -13.11 -8.92 15.75
C ARG A 103 -13.59 -7.47 15.89
N ALA A 104 -12.67 -6.52 15.99
CA ALA A 104 -12.99 -5.09 16.01
C ALA A 104 -12.86 -4.50 14.61
N VAL A 105 -13.98 -4.06 14.03
CA VAL A 105 -14.05 -3.47 12.68
C VAL A 105 -14.34 -1.99 12.78
N ILE A 106 -13.47 -1.15 12.23
CA ILE A 106 -13.68 0.29 12.09
C ILE A 106 -14.13 0.53 10.65
N SER A 107 -15.38 0.96 10.46
CA SER A 107 -16.03 1.05 9.15
C SER A 107 -16.32 2.50 8.76
N GLY A 108 -15.97 2.85 7.54
CA GLY A 108 -16.32 4.12 6.90
C GLY A 108 -17.76 4.19 6.42
N ALA A 109 -18.49 3.06 6.41
CA ALA A 109 -19.83 2.96 5.87
C ALA A 109 -20.93 2.98 6.94
N ASP A 110 -22.11 3.46 6.55
CA ASP A 110 -23.34 3.41 7.35
C ASP A 110 -24.43 2.60 6.63
N PRO A 111 -25.29 1.87 7.37
CA PRO A 111 -26.51 1.35 6.81
C PRO A 111 -27.45 2.52 6.46
N ILE A 112 -27.98 2.51 5.24
CA ILE A 112 -28.90 3.53 4.75
C ILE A 112 -30.29 2.93 4.63
N GLU A 113 -31.24 3.58 5.30
CA GLU A 113 -32.67 3.24 5.26
C GLU A 113 -33.44 4.27 4.42
N GLY A 114 -34.77 4.09 4.30
CA GLY A 114 -35.64 5.06 3.63
C GLY A 114 -35.61 5.01 2.09
N TRP A 115 -35.15 3.90 1.51
CA TRP A 115 -35.15 3.66 0.07
C TRP A 115 -36.57 3.66 -0.49
N ARG A 116 -36.82 4.50 -1.50
CA ARG A 116 -38.10 4.60 -2.20
C ARG A 116 -38.05 3.78 -3.49
N PRO A 117 -39.03 2.91 -3.77
CA PRO A 117 -39.08 2.16 -5.01
C PRO A 117 -39.40 3.08 -6.19
N GLY A 118 -38.69 2.90 -7.30
CA GLY A 118 -38.89 3.60 -8.57
C GLY A 118 -39.37 2.69 -9.72
N GLY A 119 -39.69 1.42 -9.42
CA GLY A 119 -40.04 0.39 -10.42
C GLY A 119 -38.83 -0.24 -11.10
N ALA A 120 -39.01 -1.42 -11.71
CA ALA A 120 -37.97 -2.16 -12.44
C ALA A 120 -36.65 -2.37 -11.65
N GLY A 121 -36.77 -2.65 -10.34
CA GLY A 121 -35.64 -2.86 -9.42
C GLY A 121 -34.88 -1.59 -9.02
N ARG A 122 -35.38 -0.40 -9.38
CA ARG A 122 -34.76 0.89 -9.04
C ARG A 122 -35.21 1.35 -7.66
N PHE A 123 -34.26 1.90 -6.91
CA PHE A 123 -34.50 2.51 -5.60
C PHE A 123 -33.74 3.83 -5.51
N SER A 124 -34.30 4.79 -4.78
CA SER A 124 -33.64 6.06 -4.51
C SER A 124 -33.79 6.51 -3.07
N VAL A 125 -32.83 7.30 -2.60
CA VAL A 125 -32.84 7.89 -1.26
C VAL A 125 -32.30 9.33 -1.33
N ASP A 126 -32.84 10.20 -0.48
CA ASP A 126 -32.35 11.57 -0.34
C ASP A 126 -30.91 11.56 0.19
N TRP A 127 -30.03 12.30 -0.48
CA TRP A 127 -28.60 12.40 -0.18
C TRP A 127 -28.13 13.85 -0.02
N ARG A 128 -29.06 14.80 0.19
CA ARG A 128 -28.72 16.21 0.41
C ARG A 128 -27.76 16.43 1.58
N GLY A 129 -26.85 17.37 1.39
CA GLY A 129 -25.85 17.75 2.40
C GLY A 129 -24.74 16.72 2.66
N ARG A 130 -24.68 15.65 1.87
CA ARG A 130 -23.65 14.60 1.99
C ARG A 130 -22.74 14.61 0.77
N THR A 131 -21.52 14.12 0.96
CA THR A 131 -20.57 13.91 -0.13
C THR A 131 -21.01 12.75 -1.03
N GLU A 132 -20.68 12.82 -2.32
CA GLU A 132 -20.86 11.70 -3.24
C GLU A 132 -20.25 10.42 -2.68
N PRO A 133 -21.01 9.30 -2.61
CA PRO A 133 -20.46 8.03 -2.19
C PRO A 133 -19.70 7.38 -3.34
N SER A 134 -18.48 6.90 -3.07
CA SER A 134 -17.68 6.14 -4.05
C SER A 134 -17.95 4.64 -4.00
N GLN A 135 -18.63 4.17 -2.97
CA GLN A 135 -18.92 2.76 -2.75
C GLN A 135 -20.28 2.57 -2.08
N VAL A 136 -21.05 1.61 -2.62
CA VAL A 136 -22.33 1.15 -2.08
C VAL A 136 -22.32 -0.37 -2.08
N TYR A 137 -22.85 -0.97 -1.03
CA TYR A 137 -22.94 -2.42 -0.87
C TYR A 137 -24.39 -2.83 -0.66
N PHE A 138 -24.83 -3.91 -1.30
CA PHE A 138 -26.11 -4.56 -1.04
C PHE A 138 -25.87 -5.97 -0.52
N GLY A 139 -26.35 -6.27 0.68
CA GLY A 139 -26.11 -7.57 1.31
C GLY A 139 -24.62 -7.90 1.49
N GLY A 140 -23.80 -6.88 1.75
CA GLY A 140 -22.34 -6.98 1.83
C GLY A 140 -21.61 -7.11 0.48
N ARG A 141 -22.32 -7.13 -0.66
CA ARG A 141 -21.72 -7.20 -2.01
C ARG A 141 -21.60 -5.81 -2.61
N PRO A 142 -20.44 -5.44 -3.20
CA PRO A 142 -20.27 -4.13 -3.81
C PRO A 142 -21.17 -3.97 -5.04
N LEU A 143 -21.80 -2.81 -5.17
CA LEU A 143 -22.44 -2.33 -6.38
C LEU A 143 -21.41 -1.55 -7.22
N ARG A 144 -21.59 -1.52 -8.54
CA ARG A 144 -20.73 -0.78 -9.45
C ARG A 144 -21.17 0.68 -9.54
N GLN A 145 -20.24 1.60 -9.33
CA GLN A 145 -20.49 3.03 -9.51
C GLN A 145 -20.55 3.36 -11.00
N ILE A 146 -21.58 4.10 -11.41
CA ILE A 146 -21.63 4.75 -12.73
C ILE A 146 -21.60 6.27 -12.58
N ALA A 147 -21.05 6.94 -13.59
CA ALA A 147 -20.89 8.39 -13.67
C ALA A 147 -20.13 9.03 -12.49
N GLY A 148 -19.42 8.24 -11.70
CA GLY A 148 -18.81 8.71 -10.46
C GLY A 148 -17.76 9.80 -10.67
N THR A 149 -17.48 10.56 -9.62
CA THR A 149 -16.36 11.51 -9.57
C THR A 149 -15.38 11.18 -8.43
N VAL A 150 -14.14 11.63 -8.57
CA VAL A 150 -13.06 11.48 -7.58
C VAL A 150 -12.23 12.76 -7.47
N PHE A 151 -11.43 12.87 -6.41
CA PHE A 151 -10.44 13.92 -6.16
C PHE A 151 -10.93 15.35 -6.36
N GLY A 152 -12.15 15.64 -5.87
CA GLY A 152 -12.73 16.98 -6.01
C GLY A 152 -13.46 17.21 -7.34
N GLY A 153 -13.97 16.15 -7.96
CA GLY A 153 -14.89 16.23 -9.09
C GLY A 153 -14.32 15.78 -10.43
N TYR A 154 -13.13 15.20 -10.48
CA TYR A 154 -12.60 14.59 -11.71
C TYR A 154 -13.48 13.40 -12.16
N PRO A 155 -13.73 13.23 -13.47
CA PRO A 155 -13.34 14.11 -14.58
C PRO A 155 -14.36 15.21 -14.91
N GLU A 156 -15.51 15.27 -14.23
CA GLU A 156 -16.65 16.10 -14.61
C GLU A 156 -16.50 17.60 -14.27
N ARG A 157 -15.64 17.97 -13.32
CA ARG A 157 -15.40 19.37 -12.95
C ARG A 157 -14.62 20.09 -14.07
N PRO A 158 -15.16 21.16 -14.68
CA PRO A 158 -14.42 21.94 -15.66
C PRO A 158 -13.10 22.51 -15.10
N GLY A 159 -12.03 22.46 -15.88
CA GLY A 159 -10.71 22.99 -15.48
C GLY A 159 -10.03 22.21 -14.35
N HIS A 160 -10.43 20.96 -14.10
CA HIS A 160 -9.81 20.13 -13.06
C HIS A 160 -8.30 19.95 -13.31
N GLU A 161 -7.47 20.08 -12.26
CA GLU A 161 -6.00 20.00 -12.35
C GLU A 161 -5.49 18.67 -12.96
N LEU A 162 -6.18 17.56 -12.71
CA LEU A 162 -5.88 16.23 -13.27
C LEU A 162 -6.38 16.01 -14.72
N ALA A 163 -7.03 16.98 -15.37
CA ALA A 163 -7.62 16.81 -16.70
C ALA A 163 -6.58 16.56 -17.81
N ASP A 164 -5.36 17.06 -17.65
CA ASP A 164 -4.24 16.86 -18.58
C ASP A 164 -3.39 15.63 -18.22
N THR A 165 -3.50 15.15 -16.98
CA THR A 165 -2.64 14.07 -16.47
C THR A 165 -2.95 12.75 -17.18
N HIS A 166 -1.94 12.15 -17.81
CA HIS A 166 -2.06 10.94 -18.63
C HIS A 166 -3.15 11.02 -19.72
N ARG A 167 -3.46 12.21 -20.26
CA ARG A 167 -4.54 12.36 -21.26
C ARG A 167 -4.35 11.46 -22.48
N SER A 168 -3.13 11.32 -22.99
CA SER A 168 -2.80 10.45 -24.13
C SER A 168 -3.03 8.97 -23.85
N GLU A 169 -3.17 8.58 -22.58
CA GLU A 169 -3.40 7.21 -22.12
C GLU A 169 -4.85 6.97 -21.67
N GLY A 170 -5.74 7.95 -21.84
CA GLY A 170 -7.14 7.89 -21.39
C GLY A 170 -7.40 8.50 -20.02
N GLY A 171 -6.41 9.19 -19.43
CA GLY A 171 -6.52 9.86 -18.15
C GLY A 171 -6.14 8.97 -16.96
N ILE A 172 -6.53 9.41 -15.75
CA ILE A 172 -6.12 8.76 -14.50
C ILE A 172 -7.07 7.66 -14.02
N TRP A 173 -8.31 7.61 -14.53
CA TRP A 173 -9.35 6.68 -14.07
C TRP A 173 -10.02 5.93 -15.22
N LEU A 174 -9.26 4.99 -15.80
CA LEU A 174 -9.66 4.21 -16.97
C LEU A 174 -10.86 3.29 -16.71
N GLY A 175 -11.02 2.83 -15.47
CA GLY A 175 -12.12 1.98 -15.03
C GLY A 175 -13.42 2.74 -14.74
N ARG A 176 -13.45 4.07 -14.95
CA ARG A 176 -14.68 4.85 -14.78
C ARG A 176 -15.73 4.40 -15.81
N VAL A 177 -16.93 4.08 -15.32
CA VAL A 177 -18.08 3.84 -16.19
C VAL A 177 -18.84 5.15 -16.39
N PRO A 178 -18.88 5.73 -17.60
CA PRO A 178 -19.69 6.92 -17.87
C PRO A 178 -21.18 6.55 -17.87
N GLY A 179 -22.07 7.51 -17.62
CA GLY A 179 -23.50 7.27 -17.68
C GLY A 179 -24.34 8.32 -16.98
N ASP A 180 -25.60 7.99 -16.81
CA ASP A 180 -26.62 8.76 -16.08
C ASP A 180 -27.67 7.81 -15.48
N LEU A 181 -28.74 8.37 -14.89
CA LEU A 181 -29.84 7.59 -14.32
C LEU A 181 -30.48 6.61 -15.31
N ARG A 182 -30.53 6.93 -16.61
CA ARG A 182 -31.14 6.07 -17.63
C ARG A 182 -30.29 4.83 -17.89
N SER A 183 -28.96 4.97 -17.79
CA SER A 183 -27.99 3.89 -18.01
C SER A 183 -27.90 2.84 -16.88
N LEU A 184 -28.49 3.10 -15.72
CA LEU A 184 -28.40 2.26 -14.51
C LEU A 184 -28.86 0.81 -14.75
N GLN A 185 -27.96 -0.17 -14.60
CA GLN A 185 -28.24 -1.61 -14.73
C GLN A 185 -28.37 -2.29 -13.35
N PRO A 186 -29.01 -3.48 -13.26
CA PRO A 186 -28.97 -4.27 -12.03
C PRO A 186 -27.53 -4.48 -11.56
N GLY A 187 -27.26 -4.14 -10.30
CA GLY A 187 -25.92 -4.14 -9.71
C GLY A 187 -25.21 -2.78 -9.72
N ASP A 188 -25.82 -1.73 -10.28
CA ASP A 188 -25.23 -0.39 -10.33
C ASP A 188 -25.81 0.56 -9.27
N PHE A 189 -25.04 1.61 -8.95
CA PHE A 189 -25.51 2.81 -8.26
C PHE A 189 -25.03 4.08 -8.96
N PHE A 190 -25.78 5.17 -8.77
CA PHE A 190 -25.55 6.48 -9.39
C PHE A 190 -25.89 7.59 -8.39
N TYR A 191 -24.98 8.56 -8.25
CA TYR A 191 -25.24 9.78 -7.48
C TYR A 191 -25.62 10.93 -8.43
N GLU A 192 -26.83 11.45 -8.27
CA GLU A 192 -27.33 12.58 -9.05
C GLU A 192 -27.00 13.90 -8.35
N ALA A 193 -25.90 14.54 -8.74
CA ALA A 193 -25.41 15.75 -8.08
C ALA A 193 -26.42 16.92 -8.10
N ALA A 194 -27.22 17.06 -9.17
CA ALA A 194 -28.19 18.15 -9.32
C ALA A 194 -29.33 18.09 -8.30
N THR A 195 -29.79 16.89 -7.94
CA THR A 195 -30.88 16.69 -6.98
C THR A 195 -30.39 16.22 -5.61
N GLN A 196 -29.09 15.87 -5.53
CA GLN A 196 -28.46 15.17 -4.42
C GLN A 196 -29.24 13.90 -4.04
N THR A 197 -29.51 13.06 -5.03
CA THR A 197 -30.23 11.78 -4.84
C THR A 197 -29.28 10.63 -5.13
N LEU A 198 -29.24 9.64 -4.23
CA LEU A 198 -28.55 8.39 -4.47
C LEU A 198 -29.53 7.38 -5.05
N HIS A 199 -29.21 6.85 -6.22
CA HIS A 199 -29.99 5.86 -6.94
C HIS A 199 -29.23 4.54 -6.98
N LEU A 200 -29.94 3.42 -6.87
CA LEU A 200 -29.39 2.10 -7.14
C LEU A 200 -30.39 1.26 -7.92
N ARG A 201 -29.90 0.23 -8.60
CA ARG A 201 -30.76 -0.77 -9.24
C ARG A 201 -30.31 -2.16 -8.83
N LEU A 202 -31.22 -2.91 -8.22
CA LEU A 202 -30.99 -4.29 -7.80
C LEU A 202 -31.53 -5.27 -8.84
N ALA A 203 -31.17 -6.55 -8.70
CA ALA A 203 -31.77 -7.60 -9.50
C ALA A 203 -33.27 -7.73 -9.21
N GLU A 204 -33.99 -8.36 -10.13
CA GLU A 204 -35.42 -8.60 -9.97
C GLU A 204 -35.71 -9.40 -8.68
N GLY A 205 -36.74 -8.99 -7.94
CA GLY A 205 -37.10 -9.59 -6.65
C GLY A 205 -36.24 -9.13 -5.45
N GLN A 206 -35.17 -8.37 -5.65
CA GLN A 206 -34.37 -7.81 -4.56
C GLN A 206 -34.88 -6.43 -4.13
N ALA A 207 -34.82 -6.16 -2.83
CA ALA A 207 -35.15 -4.85 -2.26
C ALA A 207 -34.26 -4.54 -1.05
N PRO A 208 -33.93 -3.26 -0.81
CA PRO A 208 -33.31 -2.83 0.43
C PRO A 208 -34.17 -3.19 1.64
N GLY A 209 -33.52 -3.61 2.72
CA GLY A 209 -34.16 -3.97 3.99
C GLY A 209 -33.20 -3.86 5.16
N ASN A 210 -33.63 -4.33 6.33
CA ASN A 210 -32.90 -4.20 7.60
C ASN A 210 -32.16 -5.49 8.02
N THR A 211 -32.10 -6.50 7.16
CA THR A 211 -31.36 -7.73 7.42
C THR A 211 -29.95 -7.65 6.82
N PRO A 212 -28.95 -8.39 7.33
CA PRO A 212 -27.62 -8.40 6.71
C PRO A 212 -27.61 -8.76 5.22
N ALA A 213 -28.58 -9.56 4.75
CA ALA A 213 -28.69 -9.95 3.34
C ALA A 213 -29.37 -8.89 2.45
N THR A 214 -30.10 -7.94 3.05
CA THR A 214 -30.87 -6.91 2.34
C THR A 214 -30.45 -5.48 2.68
N ALA A 215 -29.53 -5.31 3.63
CA ALA A 215 -29.00 -4.02 4.02
C ALA A 215 -28.24 -3.36 2.86
N VAL A 216 -28.45 -2.05 2.73
CA VAL A 216 -27.62 -1.21 1.87
C VAL A 216 -26.67 -0.42 2.75
N GLU A 217 -25.36 -0.69 2.62
CA GLU A 217 -24.33 0.08 3.30
C GLU A 217 -23.67 1.05 2.31
N VAL A 218 -23.49 2.30 2.72
CA VAL A 218 -22.90 3.34 1.88
C VAL A 218 -21.67 3.90 2.57
N SER A 219 -20.54 4.00 1.87
CA SER A 219 -19.32 4.62 2.41
C SER A 219 -19.53 6.13 2.56
N THR A 220 -19.54 6.64 3.79
CA THR A 220 -19.83 8.05 4.12
C THR A 220 -18.63 8.81 4.66
N ARG A 221 -17.62 8.09 5.18
CA ARG A 221 -16.44 8.70 5.84
C ARG A 221 -15.22 8.63 4.92
N PRO A 222 -14.53 9.76 4.66
CA PRO A 222 -13.31 9.74 3.87
C PRO A 222 -12.13 9.02 4.54
N TYR A 223 -12.07 9.02 5.86
CA TYR A 223 -11.03 8.34 6.63
C TYR A 223 -11.66 7.48 7.72
N VAL A 224 -10.96 6.42 8.11
CA VAL A 224 -11.35 5.55 9.23
C VAL A 224 -10.36 5.63 10.39
N PHE A 225 -9.11 5.99 10.12
CA PHE A 225 -8.08 6.13 11.14
C PHE A 225 -7.05 7.19 10.77
N LEU A 226 -6.86 8.17 11.65
CA LEU A 226 -5.90 9.26 11.49
C LEU A 226 -5.00 9.35 12.72
N ALA A 227 -3.70 9.14 12.52
CA ALA A 227 -2.66 9.38 13.50
C ALA A 227 -1.57 10.24 12.84
N GLU A 228 -1.78 11.56 12.77
CA GLU A 228 -0.95 12.45 11.92
C GLU A 228 0.31 13.00 12.59
N ALA A 229 0.45 12.79 13.90
CA ALA A 229 1.63 13.17 14.67
C ALA A 229 1.79 12.22 15.86
N ALA A 230 1.91 10.93 15.56
CA ALA A 230 2.05 9.87 16.56
C ALA A 230 3.48 9.34 16.59
N HIS A 231 4.05 9.26 17.78
CA HIS A 231 5.35 8.64 18.03
C HIS A 231 5.17 7.48 19.01
N ARG A 232 5.81 6.33 18.72
CA ARG A 232 5.70 5.09 19.53
C ARG A 232 4.26 4.60 19.74
N LEU A 233 3.42 4.74 18.71
CA LEU A 233 2.09 4.15 18.68
C LEU A 233 2.16 2.71 18.18
N ARG A 234 1.50 1.79 18.88
CA ARG A 234 1.29 0.41 18.43
C ARG A 234 -0.19 0.18 18.16
N VAL A 235 -0.53 -0.24 16.94
CA VAL A 235 -1.90 -0.55 16.52
C VAL A 235 -1.98 -2.02 16.13
N GLU A 236 -2.86 -2.78 16.76
CA GLU A 236 -2.84 -4.24 16.67
C GLU A 236 -4.20 -4.89 16.42
N GLY A 237 -4.24 -5.84 15.49
CA GLY A 237 -5.38 -6.76 15.35
C GLY A 237 -6.69 -6.12 14.92
N LEU A 238 -6.71 -4.84 14.52
CA LEU A 238 -7.90 -4.12 14.08
C LEU A 238 -8.20 -4.40 12.60
N ARG A 239 -9.49 -4.33 12.24
CA ARG A 239 -9.94 -4.28 10.85
C ARG A 239 -10.40 -2.88 10.49
N PHE A 240 -10.11 -2.45 9.27
CA PHE A 240 -10.52 -1.16 8.71
C PHE A 240 -11.19 -1.38 7.37
N GLU A 241 -12.39 -0.82 7.17
CA GLU A 241 -13.20 -1.12 5.98
C GLU A 241 -13.95 0.09 5.40
N ASN A 242 -14.21 0.05 4.09
CA ASN A 242 -15.26 0.83 3.40
C ASN A 242 -15.12 2.37 3.50
N ALA A 243 -13.91 2.93 3.38
CA ALA A 243 -13.71 4.37 3.37
C ALA A 243 -13.98 5.02 2.00
N ASN A 244 -14.46 6.26 2.02
CA ASN A 244 -14.78 7.11 0.86
C ASN A 244 -13.70 8.18 0.60
N THR A 245 -12.42 7.83 0.71
CA THR A 245 -11.29 8.77 0.69
C THR A 245 -11.18 9.54 -0.63
N SER A 246 -11.43 8.89 -1.76
CA SER A 246 -11.29 9.52 -3.09
C SER A 246 -12.26 10.69 -3.30
N SER A 247 -13.35 10.76 -2.54
CA SER A 247 -14.28 11.90 -2.61
C SER A 247 -13.66 13.20 -2.08
N LEU A 248 -12.56 13.11 -1.33
CA LEU A 248 -11.90 14.24 -0.67
C LEU A 248 -10.45 14.40 -1.12
N ALA A 249 -9.66 13.33 -1.11
CA ALA A 249 -8.21 13.43 -1.27
C ALA A 249 -7.57 12.18 -1.88
N ARG A 250 -6.37 12.36 -2.42
CA ARG A 250 -5.47 11.28 -2.90
C ARG A 250 -4.56 10.80 -1.77
N GLN A 251 -5.16 10.25 -0.72
CA GLN A 251 -4.49 9.84 0.53
C GLN A 251 -4.98 8.47 1.00
N GLY A 252 -4.28 7.88 1.98
CA GLY A 252 -4.69 6.62 2.61
C GLY A 252 -5.88 6.79 3.56
N ALA A 253 -6.83 5.85 3.49
CA ALA A 253 -7.98 5.80 4.41
C ALA A 253 -7.57 5.54 5.87
N VAL A 254 -6.50 4.76 6.06
CA VAL A 254 -5.75 4.62 7.30
C VAL A 254 -4.46 5.41 7.13
N LYS A 255 -4.24 6.39 8.01
CA LYS A 255 -3.06 7.25 7.97
C LYS A 255 -2.31 7.21 9.29
N VAL A 256 -1.04 6.84 9.23
CA VAL A 256 -0.14 6.82 10.39
C VAL A 256 1.15 7.54 10.04
N PHE A 257 1.32 8.72 10.63
CA PHE A 257 2.47 9.58 10.48
C PHE A 257 3.20 9.74 11.82
N GLY A 258 4.52 9.82 11.71
CA GLY A 258 5.43 9.97 12.84
C GLY A 258 6.30 8.72 13.02
N ASN A 259 7.02 8.68 14.14
CA ASN A 259 8.21 7.82 14.25
C ASN A 259 8.01 6.65 15.21
N HIS A 260 8.66 5.53 14.89
CA HIS A 260 8.67 4.33 15.73
C HIS A 260 7.27 3.77 16.00
N ASN A 261 6.35 3.94 15.05
CA ASN A 261 5.02 3.37 15.12
C ASN A 261 5.05 1.92 14.64
N VAL A 262 4.22 1.06 15.22
CA VAL A 262 4.11 -0.35 14.84
C VAL A 262 2.66 -0.66 14.50
N LEU A 263 2.43 -1.04 13.25
CA LEU A 263 1.14 -1.52 12.75
C LEU A 263 1.24 -3.03 12.55
N GLN A 264 0.51 -3.81 13.35
CA GLN A 264 0.68 -5.26 13.37
C GLN A 264 -0.65 -6.02 13.30
N GLY A 265 -0.70 -7.06 12.47
CA GLY A 265 -1.89 -7.93 12.40
C GLY A 265 -3.15 -7.20 11.95
N LEU A 266 -3.01 -6.14 11.14
CA LEU A 266 -4.13 -5.35 10.67
C LEU A 266 -4.79 -5.99 9.44
N HIS A 267 -6.08 -5.76 9.26
CA HIS A 267 -6.78 -6.06 8.02
C HIS A 267 -7.43 -4.81 7.47
N ILE A 268 -6.84 -4.22 6.43
CA ILE A 268 -7.30 -3.01 5.78
C ILE A 268 -7.91 -3.42 4.45
N ARG A 269 -9.21 -3.17 4.25
CA ARG A 269 -9.85 -3.62 3.01
C ARG A 269 -10.96 -2.73 2.48
N ARG A 270 -11.23 -2.87 1.18
CA ARG A 270 -12.34 -2.20 0.50
C ARG A 270 -12.35 -0.68 0.69
N MET A 271 -11.18 -0.05 0.69
CA MET A 271 -11.08 1.41 0.62
C MET A 271 -11.35 1.86 -0.81
N ASP A 272 -12.01 2.99 -1.04
CA ASP A 272 -12.33 3.44 -2.40
C ASP A 272 -11.10 3.95 -3.20
N ALA A 273 -10.01 4.31 -2.53
CA ALA A 273 -8.74 4.72 -3.12
C ALA A 273 -7.55 3.98 -2.49
N VAL A 274 -6.77 4.65 -1.63
CA VAL A 274 -5.54 4.10 -1.03
C VAL A 274 -5.87 3.47 0.33
N GLY A 275 -5.39 2.25 0.56
CA GLY A 275 -5.59 1.52 1.81
C GLY A 275 -4.89 2.18 3.01
N LEU A 276 -3.57 2.15 3.00
CA LEU A 276 -2.71 2.66 4.07
C LEU A 276 -1.72 3.70 3.57
N GLN A 277 -1.54 4.76 4.37
CA GLN A 277 -0.44 5.70 4.24
C GLN A 277 0.41 5.69 5.52
N LEU A 278 1.69 5.31 5.39
CA LEU A 278 2.63 5.19 6.51
C LEU A 278 3.86 6.06 6.31
N PHE A 279 3.96 7.16 7.06
CA PHE A 279 5.08 8.12 6.95
C PHE A 279 5.86 8.27 8.25
N GLY A 280 7.18 8.45 8.13
CA GLY A 280 8.06 8.81 9.26
C GLY A 280 9.33 7.98 9.32
N THR A 281 9.93 7.89 10.51
CA THR A 281 11.20 7.19 10.73
C THR A 281 11.03 5.99 11.65
N GLY A 282 11.64 4.86 11.29
CA GLY A 282 11.71 3.67 12.16
C GLY A 282 10.37 2.99 12.41
N SER A 283 9.35 3.31 11.61
CA SER A 283 8.00 2.74 11.74
C SER A 283 7.88 1.43 10.97
N GLN A 284 6.97 0.56 11.43
CA GLN A 284 6.86 -0.81 10.96
C GLN A 284 5.41 -1.16 10.58
N LEU A 285 5.26 -1.90 9.48
CA LEU A 285 4.03 -2.59 9.09
C LEU A 285 4.33 -4.10 9.03
N LEU A 286 3.69 -4.85 9.91
CA LEU A 286 4.01 -6.24 10.17
C LEU A 286 2.77 -7.13 10.09
N ASP A 287 2.91 -8.31 9.50
CA ASP A 287 1.93 -9.40 9.62
C ASP A 287 0.49 -8.98 9.24
N SER A 288 0.35 -8.04 8.30
CA SER A 288 -0.93 -7.38 7.99
C SER A 288 -1.42 -7.71 6.59
N VAL A 289 -2.72 -7.57 6.37
CA VAL A 289 -3.39 -7.75 5.08
C VAL A 289 -3.97 -6.42 4.60
N ILE A 290 -3.61 -6.00 3.40
CA ILE A 290 -4.18 -4.84 2.71
C ILE A 290 -4.75 -5.29 1.37
N GLU A 291 -6.07 -5.26 1.22
CA GLU A 291 -6.71 -5.83 0.03
C GLU A 291 -7.94 -5.08 -0.47
N ASP A 292 -8.33 -5.37 -1.72
CA ASP A 292 -9.57 -4.88 -2.32
C ASP A 292 -9.70 -3.34 -2.36
N SER A 293 -8.58 -2.60 -2.34
CA SER A 293 -8.63 -1.14 -2.41
C SER A 293 -8.84 -0.65 -3.84
N GLY A 294 -9.57 0.45 -4.01
CA GLY A 294 -10.02 0.93 -5.31
C GLY A 294 -8.88 1.44 -6.19
N GLN A 295 -7.81 1.97 -5.61
CA GLN A 295 -6.64 2.50 -6.33
C GLN A 295 -5.34 1.77 -5.96
N MET A 296 -4.96 1.77 -4.68
CA MET A 296 -3.67 1.25 -4.24
C MET A 296 -3.74 0.67 -2.82
N GLY A 297 -2.93 -0.34 -2.53
CA GLY A 297 -2.83 -0.90 -1.18
C GLY A 297 -2.06 0.02 -0.23
N LEU A 298 -0.77 0.25 -0.50
CA LEU A 298 0.14 0.94 0.41
C LEU A 298 0.87 2.10 -0.27
N ASN A 299 0.86 3.25 0.40
CA ASN A 299 1.78 4.37 0.19
C ASN A 299 2.66 4.55 1.43
N ALA A 300 3.96 4.75 1.25
CA ALA A 300 4.88 5.01 2.35
C ALA A 300 5.96 6.02 1.97
N ARG A 301 6.55 6.67 2.96
CA ARG A 301 7.64 7.65 2.82
C ARG A 301 8.40 7.80 4.13
N GLY A 302 9.69 8.10 4.07
CA GLY A 302 10.52 8.40 5.23
C GLY A 302 11.74 7.52 5.32
N ARG A 303 12.14 7.11 6.52
CA ARG A 303 13.44 6.47 6.76
C ARG A 303 13.32 5.23 7.63
N GLN A 304 14.18 4.24 7.41
CA GLN A 304 14.27 3.08 8.30
C GLN A 304 12.92 2.36 8.51
N LEU A 305 12.06 2.37 7.48
CA LEU A 305 10.78 1.68 7.54
C LEU A 305 11.01 0.18 7.40
N THR A 306 10.21 -0.60 8.15
CA THR A 306 10.18 -2.06 7.99
C THR A 306 8.79 -2.49 7.57
N ILE A 307 8.66 -2.93 6.32
CA ILE A 307 7.42 -3.48 5.76
C ILE A 307 7.64 -4.97 5.58
N ALA A 308 7.15 -5.79 6.52
CA ALA A 308 7.48 -7.20 6.55
C ALA A 308 6.31 -8.15 6.80
N ARG A 309 6.33 -9.30 6.11
CA ARG A 309 5.35 -10.39 6.26
C ARG A 309 3.90 -9.98 5.99
N ASN A 310 3.69 -8.99 5.14
CA ASN A 310 2.36 -8.51 4.78
C ASN A 310 1.82 -9.22 3.53
N SER A 311 0.51 -9.16 3.34
CA SER A 311 -0.17 -9.52 2.09
C SER A 311 -0.88 -8.30 1.52
N ILE A 312 -0.48 -7.87 0.33
CA ILE A 312 -1.00 -6.69 -0.36
C ILE A 312 -1.62 -7.17 -1.67
N LEU A 313 -2.94 -7.37 -1.63
CA LEU A 313 -3.65 -8.24 -2.57
C LEU A 313 -4.78 -7.52 -3.31
N ASN A 314 -4.98 -7.85 -4.58
CA ASN A 314 -6.20 -7.49 -5.32
C ASN A 314 -6.57 -5.98 -5.27
N ASN A 315 -5.56 -5.11 -5.26
CA ASN A 315 -5.78 -3.66 -5.26
C ASN A 315 -5.95 -3.10 -6.68
N ASN A 316 -6.37 -1.85 -6.74
CA ASN A 316 -6.83 -1.13 -7.92
C ASN A 316 -8.17 -1.65 -8.49
N LEU A 317 -9.13 -1.94 -7.61
CA LEU A 317 -10.42 -2.49 -8.04
C LEU A 317 -11.28 -1.54 -8.89
N ARG A 318 -11.03 -0.23 -8.82
CA ARG A 318 -11.76 0.79 -9.59
C ARG A 318 -11.07 1.14 -10.91
N GLY A 319 -9.92 0.52 -11.23
CA GLY A 319 -9.25 0.66 -12.52
C GLY A 319 -8.63 2.03 -12.75
N PHE A 320 -7.96 2.58 -11.74
CA PHE A 320 -7.07 3.74 -11.95
C PHE A 320 -5.90 3.37 -12.86
N ASN A 321 -5.38 4.37 -13.58
CA ASN A 321 -4.27 4.17 -14.50
C ASN A 321 -3.02 3.74 -13.71
N LYS A 322 -2.45 2.58 -14.06
CA LYS A 322 -1.25 2.07 -13.42
C LYS A 322 -0.03 2.96 -13.67
N TRP A 323 0.06 3.63 -14.82
CA TRP A 323 1.20 4.48 -15.15
C TRP A 323 1.18 5.79 -14.37
N TRP A 324 0.03 6.14 -13.79
CA TRP A 324 -0.07 7.24 -12.84
C TRP A 324 0.43 6.80 -11.46
N GLU A 325 -0.26 5.85 -10.82
CA GLU A 325 0.13 5.38 -9.48
C GLU A 325 -0.57 4.10 -8.97
N ALA A 326 -1.43 3.48 -9.76
CA ALA A 326 -2.30 2.42 -9.26
C ALA A 326 -1.61 1.04 -9.22
N GLY A 327 -1.87 0.25 -8.17
CA GLY A 327 -1.23 -1.05 -7.98
C GLY A 327 -1.25 -1.57 -6.55
N GLY A 328 -0.28 -2.39 -6.17
CA GLY A 328 -0.12 -2.89 -4.81
C GLY A 328 0.50 -1.84 -3.89
N ILE A 329 1.77 -1.52 -4.15
CA ILE A 329 2.57 -0.54 -3.42
C ILE A 329 3.14 0.47 -4.41
N LYS A 330 2.97 1.76 -4.12
CA LYS A 330 3.74 2.82 -4.77
C LYS A 330 4.26 3.81 -3.74
N ILE A 331 5.52 4.18 -3.94
CA ILE A 331 6.24 5.13 -3.10
C ILE A 331 6.84 6.19 -4.00
N ILE A 332 6.56 7.46 -3.69
CA ILE A 332 7.02 8.65 -4.43
C ILE A 332 7.36 9.80 -3.47
N GLY A 333 8.32 10.65 -3.84
CA GLY A 333 8.46 12.00 -3.29
C GLY A 333 9.89 12.52 -3.23
N ASP A 334 10.04 13.85 -3.20
CA ASP A 334 11.31 14.54 -2.94
C ASP A 334 11.78 14.21 -1.52
N ASP A 335 13.01 13.75 -1.28
CA ASP A 335 13.38 13.01 -0.05
C ASP A 335 12.46 11.78 0.15
N GLY A 336 12.50 10.83 -0.80
CA GLY A 336 11.65 9.65 -0.87
C GLY A 336 11.82 8.69 0.32
N LEU A 337 12.02 7.41 0.03
CA LEU A 337 12.28 6.40 1.04
C LEU A 337 13.79 6.18 1.19
N HIS A 338 14.26 6.13 2.44
CA HIS A 338 15.67 5.88 2.76
C HIS A 338 15.85 4.70 3.72
N ASP A 339 16.92 3.93 3.52
CA ASP A 339 17.40 2.92 4.47
C ASP A 339 16.31 1.94 4.95
N SER A 340 15.38 1.59 4.06
CA SER A 340 14.15 0.88 4.41
C SER A 340 14.10 -0.52 3.82
N VAL A 341 13.34 -1.40 4.49
CA VAL A 341 13.29 -2.83 4.19
C VAL A 341 11.88 -3.28 3.86
N PHE A 342 11.74 -3.94 2.71
CA PHE A 342 10.57 -4.72 2.30
C PHE A 342 10.95 -6.18 2.36
N ARG A 343 10.38 -6.93 3.31
CA ARG A 343 10.80 -8.31 3.55
C ARG A 343 9.66 -9.30 3.66
N ASP A 344 9.78 -10.42 2.96
CA ASP A 344 8.85 -11.56 3.08
C ASP A 344 7.37 -11.19 2.85
N ASN A 345 7.09 -10.14 2.06
CA ASN A 345 5.73 -9.75 1.70
C ASN A 345 5.21 -10.56 0.52
N VAL A 346 3.88 -10.67 0.42
CA VAL A 346 3.18 -11.09 -0.80
C VAL A 346 2.52 -9.85 -1.40
N VAL A 347 2.84 -9.55 -2.65
CA VAL A 347 2.27 -8.43 -3.40
C VAL A 347 1.74 -8.98 -4.71
N ALA A 348 0.44 -9.31 -4.71
CA ALA A 348 -0.13 -10.14 -5.77
C ALA A 348 -1.54 -9.75 -6.20
N PHE A 349 -1.90 -10.16 -7.41
CA PHE A 349 -3.24 -9.94 -7.99
C PHE A 349 -3.64 -8.46 -8.15
N ASN A 350 -2.68 -7.54 -8.04
CA ASN A 350 -2.99 -6.11 -8.16
C ASN A 350 -3.19 -5.75 -9.63
N ARG A 351 -4.18 -4.90 -9.92
CA ARG A 351 -4.43 -4.38 -11.26
C ARG A 351 -3.50 -3.21 -11.57
N GLY A 352 -2.21 -3.45 -11.52
CA GLY A 352 -1.16 -2.46 -11.70
C GLY A 352 0.17 -3.10 -11.37
N ASP A 353 1.16 -2.30 -11.00
CA ASP A 353 2.44 -2.83 -10.55
C ASP A 353 2.28 -3.47 -9.15
N GLY A 354 3.11 -4.47 -8.86
CA GLY A 354 3.18 -5.09 -7.55
C GLY A 354 3.81 -4.13 -6.55
N LEU A 355 5.14 -4.05 -6.57
CA LEU A 355 5.93 -3.17 -5.71
C LEU A 355 6.66 -2.13 -6.55
N TRP A 356 6.27 -0.85 -6.43
CA TRP A 356 6.86 0.26 -7.16
C TRP A 356 7.53 1.28 -6.22
N ILE A 357 8.86 1.36 -6.30
CA ILE A 357 9.69 2.36 -5.64
C ILE A 357 10.06 3.39 -6.70
N ASP A 358 9.50 4.58 -6.63
CA ASP A 358 9.60 5.62 -7.67
C ASP A 358 10.12 6.92 -7.06
N TRP A 359 11.02 7.59 -7.79
CA TRP A 359 11.50 8.94 -7.50
C TRP A 359 12.34 9.11 -6.22
N GLU A 360 13.65 9.28 -6.40
CA GLU A 360 14.61 9.75 -5.39
C GLU A 360 14.68 8.90 -4.10
N ASN A 361 14.51 7.58 -4.22
CA ASN A 361 14.71 6.64 -3.12
C ASN A 361 16.17 6.15 -3.06
N THR A 362 16.65 5.80 -1.86
CA THR A 362 18.02 5.26 -1.72
C THR A 362 18.18 4.35 -0.50
N GLY A 363 19.08 3.38 -0.58
CA GLY A 363 19.33 2.44 0.52
C GLY A 363 18.15 1.48 0.75
N ILE A 364 17.41 1.13 -0.31
CA ILE A 364 16.21 0.31 -0.20
C ILE A 364 16.56 -1.16 -0.39
N ARG A 365 16.08 -2.00 0.53
CA ARG A 365 16.22 -3.45 0.42
C ARG A 365 14.87 -4.13 0.24
N ILE A 366 14.72 -4.87 -0.86
CA ILE A 366 13.56 -5.67 -1.24
C ILE A 366 14.01 -7.13 -1.20
N SER A 367 13.75 -7.83 -0.10
CA SER A 367 14.30 -9.17 0.16
C SER A 367 13.23 -10.24 0.44
N GLY A 368 13.29 -11.38 -0.24
CA GLY A 368 12.40 -12.53 0.06
C GLY A 368 10.92 -12.32 -0.26
N ASN A 369 10.56 -11.31 -1.05
CA ASN A 369 9.16 -11.00 -1.37
C ASN A 369 8.64 -11.90 -2.51
N THR A 370 7.32 -12.03 -2.58
CA THR A 370 6.59 -12.67 -3.67
C THR A 370 5.78 -11.62 -4.42
N ALA A 371 6.20 -11.28 -5.65
CA ALA A 371 5.49 -10.38 -6.55
C ALA A 371 4.89 -11.19 -7.71
N ALA A 372 3.59 -11.51 -7.64
CA ALA A 372 3.00 -12.47 -8.55
C ALA A 372 1.62 -12.08 -9.08
N PHE A 373 1.34 -12.42 -10.33
CA PHE A 373 0.02 -12.24 -10.93
C PHE A 373 -0.51 -10.80 -10.90
N ASN A 374 0.39 -9.81 -10.87
CA ASN A 374 0.01 -8.41 -11.04
C ASN A 374 -0.16 -8.12 -12.52
N THR A 375 -1.11 -7.25 -12.91
CA THR A 375 -1.30 -6.94 -14.34
C THR A 375 -0.17 -6.08 -14.93
N GLY A 376 0.57 -5.36 -14.07
CA GLY A 376 1.75 -4.57 -14.40
C GLY A 376 3.06 -5.31 -14.10
N PHE A 377 4.07 -4.56 -13.64
CA PHE A 377 5.38 -5.10 -13.26
C PHE A 377 5.31 -5.85 -11.93
N GLY A 378 6.18 -6.85 -11.73
CA GLY A 378 6.33 -7.49 -10.43
C GLY A 378 6.99 -6.56 -9.41
N ILE A 379 8.28 -6.26 -9.63
CA ILE A 379 9.06 -5.30 -8.85
C ILE A 379 9.55 -4.19 -9.79
N HIS A 380 9.24 -2.95 -9.47
CA HIS A 380 9.60 -1.77 -10.24
C HIS A 380 10.41 -0.81 -9.35
N TYR A 381 11.70 -0.63 -9.67
CA TYR A 381 12.63 0.26 -8.98
C TYR A 381 13.04 1.35 -9.95
N GLU A 382 12.50 2.55 -9.75
CA GLU A 382 12.52 3.63 -10.72
C GLU A 382 13.13 4.91 -10.15
N ALA A 383 13.92 5.61 -10.97
CA ALA A 383 14.47 6.93 -10.67
C ALA A 383 15.14 7.03 -9.29
N SER A 384 15.85 5.97 -8.88
CA SER A 384 16.35 5.76 -7.52
C SER A 384 17.81 5.27 -7.52
N SER A 385 18.45 5.18 -6.35
CA SER A 385 19.84 4.73 -6.22
C SER A 385 20.01 3.70 -5.11
N THR A 386 21.14 2.99 -5.07
CA THR A 386 21.52 2.13 -3.92
C THR A 386 20.41 1.15 -3.50
N GLY A 387 20.01 0.26 -4.40
CA GLY A 387 19.01 -0.77 -4.13
C GLY A 387 19.62 -2.16 -3.90
N TRP A 388 19.00 -2.96 -3.04
CA TRP A 388 19.23 -4.41 -2.94
C TRP A 388 17.92 -5.14 -3.19
N ILE A 389 17.82 -5.83 -4.32
CA ILE A 389 16.65 -6.61 -4.73
C ILE A 389 17.09 -8.07 -4.71
N ASP A 390 16.84 -8.77 -3.60
CA ASP A 390 17.45 -10.06 -3.35
C ASP A 390 16.51 -11.19 -2.90
N GLY A 391 16.73 -12.40 -3.39
CA GLY A 391 15.98 -13.58 -2.92
C GLY A 391 14.46 -13.53 -3.18
N ASN A 392 13.98 -12.65 -4.05
CA ASN A 392 12.55 -12.52 -4.34
C ASN A 392 12.07 -13.56 -5.36
N ALA A 393 10.77 -13.83 -5.37
CA ALA A 393 10.06 -14.50 -6.46
C ALA A 393 9.22 -13.48 -7.21
N SER A 394 9.48 -13.30 -8.51
CA SER A 394 8.70 -12.43 -9.39
C SER A 394 8.20 -13.22 -10.60
N TYR A 395 6.92 -13.59 -10.62
CA TYR A 395 6.42 -14.52 -11.62
C TYR A 395 4.96 -14.32 -12.01
N GLY A 396 4.60 -14.70 -13.24
CA GLY A 396 3.22 -14.63 -13.72
C GLY A 396 2.66 -13.21 -13.80
N ASN A 397 3.51 -12.17 -13.75
CA ASN A 397 3.06 -10.79 -13.88
C ASN A 397 2.77 -10.47 -15.36
N GLY A 398 1.85 -9.56 -15.62
CA GLY A 398 1.43 -9.19 -16.98
C GLY A 398 2.48 -8.42 -17.77
N GLN A 399 3.44 -7.80 -17.09
CA GLN A 399 4.57 -7.09 -17.71
C GLN A 399 5.92 -7.72 -17.31
N ARG A 400 6.94 -6.90 -17.02
CA ARG A 400 8.27 -7.32 -16.60
C ARG A 400 8.29 -7.92 -15.20
N GLY A 401 9.19 -8.86 -14.98
CA GLY A 401 9.43 -9.43 -13.65
C GLY A 401 10.07 -8.44 -12.69
N ILE A 402 11.29 -7.99 -13.00
CA ILE A 402 12.01 -6.96 -12.25
C ILE A 402 12.44 -5.86 -13.22
N TYR A 403 12.02 -4.63 -12.94
CA TYR A 403 12.33 -3.47 -13.77
C TYR A 403 13.09 -2.42 -12.95
N VAL A 404 14.38 -2.27 -13.23
CA VAL A 404 15.28 -1.25 -12.69
C VAL A 404 15.40 -0.15 -13.75
N PHE A 405 14.55 0.87 -13.64
CA PHE A 405 14.45 1.93 -14.64
C PHE A 405 15.11 3.21 -14.13
N GLU A 406 16.03 3.78 -14.92
CA GLU A 406 16.71 5.04 -14.59
C GLU A 406 17.24 5.08 -13.15
N SER A 407 17.83 3.95 -12.72
CA SER A 407 18.27 3.73 -11.35
C SER A 407 19.68 3.18 -11.29
N SER A 408 20.44 3.61 -10.29
CA SER A 408 21.89 3.35 -10.19
C SER A 408 22.29 2.60 -8.92
N ASP A 409 23.52 2.06 -8.95
CA ASP A 409 24.18 1.44 -7.80
C ASP A 409 23.29 0.33 -7.15
N THR A 410 22.49 -0.37 -7.97
CA THR A 410 21.50 -1.37 -7.55
C THR A 410 22.02 -2.80 -7.79
N ARG A 411 21.79 -3.68 -6.82
CA ARG A 411 22.11 -5.10 -6.89
C ARG A 411 20.83 -5.92 -6.99
N VAL A 412 20.73 -6.75 -8.02
CA VAL A 412 19.63 -7.69 -8.26
C VAL A 412 20.20 -9.09 -8.13
N GLU A 413 20.01 -9.72 -6.97
CA GLU A 413 20.79 -10.90 -6.58
C GLU A 413 19.92 -12.09 -6.14
N GLY A 414 20.14 -13.28 -6.70
CA GLY A 414 19.50 -14.47 -6.16
C GLY A 414 17.96 -14.50 -6.27
N ASN A 415 17.37 -13.75 -7.21
CA ASN A 415 15.92 -13.76 -7.42
C ASN A 415 15.51 -14.93 -8.34
N VAL A 416 14.25 -15.34 -8.25
CA VAL A 416 13.60 -16.23 -9.23
C VAL A 416 12.58 -15.43 -10.02
N VAL A 417 12.84 -15.23 -11.31
CA VAL A 417 12.08 -14.33 -12.19
C VAL A 417 11.59 -15.07 -13.42
N VAL A 418 10.36 -15.60 -13.37
CA VAL A 418 9.88 -16.56 -14.37
C VAL A 418 8.47 -16.31 -14.87
N ALA A 419 8.19 -16.68 -16.12
CA ALA A 419 6.84 -16.68 -16.70
C ALA A 419 6.12 -15.32 -16.64
N ASN A 420 6.86 -14.22 -16.79
CA ASN A 420 6.27 -12.88 -16.88
C ASN A 420 5.90 -12.54 -18.33
N GLY A 421 4.90 -11.67 -18.48
CA GLY A 421 4.25 -11.34 -19.75
C GLY A 421 5.06 -10.45 -20.69
N LEU A 422 6.21 -9.93 -20.24
CA LEU A 422 7.21 -9.25 -21.06
C LEU A 422 8.62 -9.78 -20.73
N GLU A 423 9.59 -8.90 -20.43
CA GLU A 423 10.97 -9.29 -20.13
C GLU A 423 11.15 -9.75 -18.67
N GLY A 424 12.18 -10.56 -18.41
CA GLY A 424 12.52 -11.05 -17.08
C GLY A 424 13.08 -9.95 -16.17
N ILE A 425 14.37 -9.67 -16.31
CA ILE A 425 15.07 -8.59 -15.59
C ILE A 425 15.50 -7.53 -16.59
N VAL A 426 15.14 -6.28 -16.30
CA VAL A 426 15.49 -5.14 -17.14
C VAL A 426 16.17 -4.06 -16.30
N VAL A 427 17.39 -3.68 -16.69
CA VAL A 427 18.03 -2.43 -16.31
C VAL A 427 17.99 -1.52 -17.52
N ALA A 428 17.30 -0.39 -17.47
CA ALA A 428 17.09 0.44 -18.64
C ALA A 428 17.23 1.94 -18.36
N ASP A 429 17.64 2.66 -19.40
CA ASP A 429 17.68 4.12 -19.41
C ASP A 429 16.42 4.69 -20.07
N GLY A 430 16.09 5.92 -19.71
CA GLY A 430 14.95 6.66 -20.25
C GLY A 430 15.37 8.04 -20.73
N GLU A 431 14.39 8.90 -20.96
CA GLU A 431 14.61 10.25 -21.47
C GLU A 431 15.06 11.24 -20.40
N ARG A 432 14.82 10.94 -19.10
CA ARG A 432 15.11 11.86 -17.99
C ARG A 432 16.61 11.99 -17.77
N SER A 433 17.37 10.93 -18.05
CA SER A 433 18.81 10.86 -17.81
C SER A 433 19.64 11.94 -18.53
N ALA A 434 19.12 12.47 -19.65
CA ALA A 434 19.74 13.57 -20.39
C ALA A 434 19.74 14.89 -19.60
N GLN A 435 18.66 15.14 -18.85
CA GLN A 435 18.49 16.35 -18.04
C GLN A 435 18.85 16.12 -16.57
N ARG A 436 18.83 14.86 -16.12
CA ARG A 436 19.12 14.42 -14.75
C ARG A 436 20.17 13.31 -14.77
N PRO A 437 21.46 13.63 -14.88
CA PRO A 437 22.53 12.64 -14.97
C PRO A 437 22.59 11.65 -13.79
N GLN A 438 22.05 12.03 -12.63
CA GLN A 438 21.91 11.17 -11.46
C GLN A 438 20.92 10.00 -11.67
N MET A 439 19.99 10.14 -12.63
CA MET A 439 19.02 9.09 -13.03
C MET A 439 19.58 8.15 -14.09
N LYS A 440 20.84 8.32 -14.52
CA LYS A 440 21.48 7.34 -15.41
C LYS A 440 21.57 5.99 -14.73
N PRO A 441 21.16 4.89 -15.38
CA PRO A 441 21.19 3.57 -14.77
C PRO A 441 22.60 3.00 -14.79
N ARG A 442 23.45 3.47 -13.87
CA ARG A 442 24.87 3.10 -13.79
C ARG A 442 25.20 2.16 -12.65
N ASN A 443 26.29 1.42 -12.81
CA ASN A 443 26.87 0.56 -11.77
C ASN A 443 25.93 -0.52 -11.22
N ASN A 444 24.91 -0.92 -11.98
CA ASN A 444 24.01 -1.98 -11.53
C ASN A 444 24.65 -3.36 -11.71
N ARG A 445 24.25 -4.30 -10.85
CA ARG A 445 24.74 -5.69 -10.86
C ARG A 445 23.55 -6.65 -10.86
N VAL A 446 23.51 -7.56 -11.83
CA VAL A 446 22.50 -8.61 -11.94
C VAL A 446 23.21 -9.95 -11.77
N THR A 447 23.16 -10.54 -10.58
CA THR A 447 24.01 -11.68 -10.22
C THR A 447 23.23 -12.85 -9.62
N GLY A 448 23.58 -14.09 -10.01
CA GLY A 448 23.03 -15.28 -9.34
C GLY A 448 21.50 -15.42 -9.42
N ASN A 449 20.82 -14.82 -10.39
CA ASN A 449 19.36 -14.93 -10.53
C ASN A 449 19.00 -16.18 -11.34
N VAL A 450 17.81 -16.72 -11.10
CA VAL A 450 17.14 -17.68 -11.99
C VAL A 450 16.14 -16.91 -12.81
N VAL A 451 16.34 -16.79 -14.12
CA VAL A 451 15.50 -15.98 -15.01
C VAL A 451 15.04 -16.83 -16.18
N GLY A 452 13.73 -16.93 -16.42
CA GLY A 452 13.32 -17.75 -17.54
C GLY A 452 11.86 -17.87 -17.87
N TRP A 453 11.60 -18.37 -19.08
CA TRP A 453 10.26 -18.51 -19.65
C TRP A 453 9.48 -17.19 -19.66
N ASN A 454 10.19 -16.07 -19.71
CA ASN A 454 9.55 -14.76 -19.90
C ASN A 454 9.26 -14.59 -21.41
N LYS A 455 8.24 -13.82 -21.75
CA LYS A 455 7.69 -13.79 -23.12
C LYS A 455 8.73 -13.39 -24.18
N ASP A 456 9.51 -12.36 -23.90
CA ASP A 456 10.32 -11.67 -24.90
C ASP A 456 11.84 -11.83 -24.71
N ILE A 457 12.36 -11.26 -23.62
CA ILE A 457 13.80 -11.14 -23.32
C ILE A 457 14.04 -11.53 -21.87
N GLU A 458 15.06 -12.35 -21.60
CA GLU A 458 15.36 -12.78 -20.23
C GLU A 458 16.16 -11.70 -19.48
N LEU A 459 17.12 -11.07 -20.16
CA LEU A 459 17.90 -9.98 -19.60
C LEU A 459 18.04 -8.81 -20.58
N MET A 460 17.72 -7.62 -20.11
CA MET A 460 18.13 -6.37 -20.75
C MET A 460 18.98 -5.55 -19.78
N LEU A 461 20.13 -5.10 -20.23
CA LEU A 461 20.97 -4.14 -19.51
C LEU A 461 21.01 -2.81 -20.26
N ALA A 462 21.23 -1.71 -19.54
CA ALA A 462 21.46 -0.43 -20.17
C ALA A 462 22.81 -0.45 -20.93
N LEU A 463 23.08 0.62 -21.69
CA LEU A 463 24.21 0.66 -22.60
C LEU A 463 25.57 0.48 -21.86
N PRO A 464 26.59 -0.10 -22.53
CA PRO A 464 27.83 -0.53 -21.88
C PRO A 464 28.57 0.57 -21.10
N GLU A 465 28.54 1.81 -21.57
CA GLU A 465 29.19 2.98 -20.95
C GLU A 465 28.69 3.28 -19.54
N MET A 466 27.56 2.71 -19.14
CA MET A 466 26.96 2.88 -17.81
C MET A 466 27.48 1.85 -16.78
N ASN A 467 28.44 0.99 -17.14
CA ASN A 467 29.10 0.06 -16.21
C ASN A 467 28.13 -0.92 -15.52
N ASN A 468 27.08 -1.38 -16.23
CA ASN A 468 26.18 -2.42 -15.74
C ASN A 468 26.72 -3.80 -16.08
N HIS A 469 26.59 -4.75 -15.14
CA HIS A 469 27.17 -6.09 -15.31
C HIS A 469 26.19 -7.20 -14.93
N SER A 470 26.24 -8.30 -15.68
CA SER A 470 25.58 -9.58 -15.38
C SER A 470 26.63 -10.65 -15.12
N GLU A 471 26.43 -11.48 -14.10
CA GLU A 471 27.33 -12.60 -13.82
C GLU A 471 26.65 -13.73 -13.02
N GLY A 472 26.98 -14.98 -13.35
CA GLY A 472 26.55 -16.15 -12.55
C GLY A 472 25.04 -16.43 -12.50
N ASN A 473 24.25 -15.87 -13.43
CA ASN A 473 22.82 -16.11 -13.55
C ASN A 473 22.54 -17.48 -14.22
N LEU A 474 21.32 -18.00 -14.01
CA LEU A 474 20.78 -19.15 -14.70
C LEU A 474 19.62 -18.72 -15.58
N PHE A 475 19.81 -18.82 -16.90
CA PHE A 475 18.80 -18.48 -17.90
C PHE A 475 18.05 -19.74 -18.37
N LEU A 476 16.72 -19.74 -18.29
CA LEU A 476 15.87 -20.86 -18.68
C LEU A 476 14.93 -20.41 -19.80
N ALA A 477 14.85 -21.15 -20.90
CA ALA A 477 13.92 -20.78 -21.97
C ALA A 477 13.60 -21.98 -22.88
N GLU A 478 12.48 -21.93 -23.60
CA GLU A 478 12.11 -22.94 -24.60
C GLU A 478 13.02 -22.93 -25.85
N ARG A 479 13.82 -21.89 -25.99
CA ARG A 479 14.79 -21.65 -27.05
C ARG A 479 15.99 -20.93 -26.46
N ALA A 480 17.03 -20.70 -27.27
CA ALA A 480 18.19 -19.91 -26.82
C ALA A 480 17.71 -18.57 -26.19
N PRO A 481 18.09 -18.29 -24.92
CA PRO A 481 17.58 -17.13 -24.18
C PRO A 481 17.94 -15.84 -24.89
N ALA A 482 17.08 -14.83 -24.80
CA ALA A 482 17.33 -13.50 -25.34
C ALA A 482 18.00 -12.61 -24.31
N LEU A 483 19.15 -12.02 -24.67
CA LEU A 483 19.88 -11.05 -23.85
C LEU A 483 20.28 -9.83 -24.68
N VAL A 484 20.18 -8.62 -24.15
CA VAL A 484 20.49 -7.40 -24.92
C VAL A 484 21.08 -6.28 -24.05
N GLN A 485 21.92 -5.43 -24.65
CA GLN A 485 22.33 -4.14 -24.09
C GLN A 485 21.63 -3.02 -24.86
N GLY A 486 20.98 -2.11 -24.14
CA GLY A 486 20.12 -1.08 -24.70
C GLY A 486 18.74 -1.60 -25.14
N TRP A 487 17.86 -0.67 -25.52
CA TRP A 487 16.51 -1.00 -26.01
C TRP A 487 16.61 -1.84 -27.29
N SER A 488 15.80 -2.90 -27.36
CA SER A 488 15.76 -3.77 -28.54
C SER A 488 15.01 -3.09 -29.70
N GLY A 489 15.50 -3.26 -30.92
CA GLY A 489 14.87 -2.70 -32.11
C GLY A 489 15.38 -3.34 -33.40
N LEU A 490 15.05 -2.73 -34.55
CA LEU A 490 15.46 -3.24 -35.87
C LEU A 490 16.99 -3.34 -36.02
N THR A 491 17.70 -2.37 -35.46
CA THR A 491 19.16 -2.22 -35.52
C THR A 491 19.88 -2.82 -34.31
N ASN A 492 19.19 -3.00 -33.18
CA ASN A 492 19.75 -3.59 -31.96
C ASN A 492 18.96 -4.86 -31.58
N ARG A 493 19.37 -6.00 -32.17
CA ARG A 493 18.69 -7.28 -31.95
C ARG A 493 19.27 -8.01 -30.74
N PRO A 494 18.44 -8.68 -29.91
CA PRO A 494 18.92 -9.49 -28.80
C PRO A 494 19.89 -10.59 -29.24
N ALA A 495 20.86 -10.88 -28.37
CA ALA A 495 21.65 -12.09 -28.40
C ALA A 495 20.81 -13.30 -28.11
N ARG A 496 21.05 -14.36 -28.89
CA ARG A 496 20.41 -15.67 -28.70
C ARG A 496 21.45 -16.59 -28.10
N GLY A 497 21.30 -16.84 -26.81
CA GLY A 497 22.19 -17.69 -26.01
C GLY A 497 23.44 -16.98 -25.48
N LEU A 498 24.01 -17.56 -24.44
CA LEU A 498 25.15 -17.03 -23.68
C LEU A 498 26.42 -16.90 -24.51
N ALA A 499 26.66 -17.79 -25.48
CA ALA A 499 27.83 -17.69 -26.35
C ALA A 499 27.83 -16.37 -27.16
N SER A 500 26.70 -16.06 -27.79
CA SER A 500 26.55 -14.82 -28.57
C SER A 500 26.48 -13.57 -27.68
N TRP A 501 25.93 -13.72 -26.47
CA TRP A 501 25.92 -12.67 -25.46
C TRP A 501 27.34 -12.31 -25.00
N ARG A 502 28.16 -13.29 -24.66
CA ARG A 502 29.56 -13.10 -24.23
C ARG A 502 30.41 -12.45 -25.30
N GLN A 503 30.22 -12.87 -26.55
CA GLN A 503 30.92 -12.27 -27.70
C GLN A 503 30.61 -10.77 -27.85
N ARG A 504 29.38 -10.36 -27.53
CA ARG A 504 28.94 -8.95 -27.63
C ARG A 504 29.30 -8.11 -26.41
N SER A 505 29.08 -8.65 -25.22
CA SER A 505 29.17 -7.91 -23.96
C SER A 505 30.57 -7.91 -23.36
N GLY A 506 31.36 -8.97 -23.59
CA GLY A 506 32.68 -9.14 -22.98
C GLY A 506 32.68 -9.56 -21.51
N PHE A 507 31.52 -9.88 -20.92
CA PHE A 507 31.38 -10.36 -19.53
C PHE A 507 30.46 -11.58 -19.43
N ASP A 508 30.00 -11.93 -18.22
CA ASP A 508 29.02 -12.99 -17.94
C ASP A 508 29.56 -14.43 -18.12
N LEU A 509 30.75 -14.68 -17.59
CA LEU A 509 31.53 -15.89 -17.85
C LEU A 509 31.05 -17.11 -17.04
N GLN A 510 30.35 -16.87 -15.93
CA GLN A 510 29.87 -17.87 -14.98
C GLN A 510 28.36 -18.13 -15.11
N SER A 511 27.63 -17.32 -15.88
CA SER A 511 26.23 -17.64 -16.18
C SER A 511 26.08 -18.97 -16.91
N ARG A 512 24.93 -19.60 -16.72
CA ARG A 512 24.54 -20.85 -17.35
C ARG A 512 23.20 -20.68 -18.02
N GLU A 513 22.96 -21.45 -19.07
CA GLU A 513 21.67 -21.51 -19.73
C GLU A 513 21.17 -22.95 -19.82
N LEU A 514 19.86 -23.12 -19.78
CA LEU A 514 19.19 -24.37 -20.12
C LEU A 514 18.05 -24.08 -21.09
N VAL A 515 18.08 -24.75 -22.23
CA VAL A 515 16.97 -24.75 -23.18
C VAL A 515 16.02 -25.89 -22.83
N ALA A 516 14.90 -25.58 -22.18
CA ALA A 516 13.88 -26.53 -21.76
C ALA A 516 12.51 -25.84 -21.62
N PRO A 517 11.40 -26.55 -21.86
CA PRO A 517 10.08 -26.01 -21.59
C PRO A 517 9.83 -25.80 -20.08
N PRO A 518 8.90 -24.91 -19.71
CA PRO A 518 8.51 -24.74 -18.31
C PRO A 518 7.96 -26.05 -17.75
N PRO A 519 8.37 -26.49 -16.55
CA PRO A 519 7.87 -27.71 -15.95
C PRO A 519 6.34 -27.73 -15.80
N ALA A 520 5.73 -28.91 -15.96
CA ALA A 520 4.28 -29.08 -15.82
C ALA A 520 3.75 -28.58 -14.46
N ALA A 521 4.52 -28.76 -13.38
CA ALA A 521 4.18 -28.26 -12.05
C ALA A 521 4.14 -26.72 -11.97
N LEU A 522 5.03 -26.03 -12.70
CA LEU A 522 5.02 -24.57 -12.80
C LEU A 522 3.80 -24.11 -13.61
N LEU A 523 3.55 -24.75 -14.75
CA LEU A 523 2.37 -24.46 -15.59
C LEU A 523 1.04 -24.71 -14.84
N ALA A 524 0.97 -25.73 -13.99
CA ALA A 524 -0.17 -25.96 -13.11
C ALA A 524 -0.33 -24.81 -12.11
N ALA A 525 0.75 -24.44 -11.40
CA ALA A 525 0.73 -23.34 -10.45
C ALA A 525 0.31 -22.00 -11.09
N LEU A 526 0.75 -21.72 -12.32
CA LEU A 526 0.37 -20.51 -13.06
C LEU A 526 -1.12 -20.51 -13.44
N ARG A 527 -1.63 -21.64 -13.95
CA ARG A 527 -3.05 -21.79 -14.31
C ARG A 527 -3.97 -21.69 -13.10
N GLU A 528 -3.55 -22.25 -11.98
CA GLU A 528 -4.28 -22.21 -10.70
C GLU A 528 -4.07 -20.90 -9.94
N GLN A 529 -3.23 -19.99 -10.46
CA GLN A 529 -2.84 -18.76 -9.78
C GLN A 529 -2.31 -19.01 -8.34
N ARG A 530 -1.60 -20.12 -8.15
CA ARG A 530 -1.09 -20.54 -6.85
C ARG A 530 0.08 -19.64 -6.41
N LEU A 531 -0.04 -19.09 -5.21
CA LEU A 531 1.02 -18.29 -4.59
C LEU A 531 2.14 -19.20 -4.05
N LEU A 532 3.34 -19.05 -4.61
CA LEU A 532 4.55 -19.75 -4.25
C LEU A 532 5.53 -18.74 -3.69
N ARG A 533 5.83 -18.87 -2.39
CA ARG A 533 6.90 -18.11 -1.75
C ARG A 533 8.26 -18.46 -2.39
N PRO A 534 9.30 -17.63 -2.24
CA PRO A 534 10.58 -17.84 -2.94
C PRO A 534 11.17 -19.23 -2.73
N GLN A 535 11.14 -19.74 -1.50
CA GLN A 535 11.63 -21.08 -1.19
C GLN A 535 10.81 -22.17 -1.88
N ALA A 536 9.47 -22.10 -1.82
CA ALA A 536 8.58 -23.06 -2.45
C ALA A 536 8.72 -23.06 -3.99
N LEU A 537 8.91 -21.89 -4.60
CA LEU A 537 9.16 -21.79 -6.04
C LEU A 537 10.53 -22.41 -6.42
N ARG A 538 11.57 -22.16 -5.62
CA ARG A 538 12.89 -22.78 -5.82
C ARG A 538 12.83 -24.29 -5.68
N GLU A 539 12.16 -24.81 -4.65
CA GLU A 539 11.96 -26.25 -4.45
C GLU A 539 11.19 -26.89 -5.59
N LEU A 540 10.15 -26.23 -6.09
CA LEU A 540 9.39 -26.68 -7.26
C LEU A 540 10.31 -26.80 -8.49
N LEU A 541 11.13 -25.78 -8.76
CA LEU A 541 12.05 -25.78 -9.89
C LEU A 541 13.17 -26.82 -9.73
N GLN A 542 13.75 -26.94 -8.54
CA GLN A 542 14.82 -27.89 -8.24
C GLN A 542 14.34 -29.34 -8.37
N THR A 543 13.11 -29.62 -7.92
CA THR A 543 12.48 -30.94 -8.05
C THR A 543 12.21 -31.28 -9.51
N ALA A 544 11.75 -30.30 -10.28
CA ALA A 544 11.46 -30.49 -11.71
C ALA A 544 12.72 -30.58 -12.59
N LEU A 545 13.82 -29.96 -12.15
CA LEU A 545 15.07 -29.85 -12.91
C LEU A 545 16.27 -30.26 -12.02
N PRO A 546 16.35 -31.54 -11.59
CA PRO A 546 17.29 -31.99 -10.56
C PRO A 546 18.76 -31.87 -10.95
N ALA A 547 19.06 -31.84 -12.25
CA ALA A 547 20.42 -31.65 -12.76
C ALA A 547 20.92 -30.20 -12.66
N LEU A 548 20.03 -29.23 -12.38
CA LEU A 548 20.41 -27.82 -12.21
C LEU A 548 20.72 -27.53 -10.75
N SER A 549 21.89 -26.94 -10.50
CA SER A 549 22.14 -26.27 -9.22
C SER A 549 21.59 -24.85 -9.31
N LEU A 550 20.55 -24.52 -8.56
CA LEU A 550 20.07 -23.14 -8.48
C LEU A 550 21.08 -22.28 -7.70
N PRO A 551 21.40 -21.04 -8.14
CA PRO A 551 22.21 -20.14 -7.32
C PRO A 551 21.52 -19.85 -5.99
N ALA A 552 22.28 -19.89 -4.90
CA ALA A 552 21.75 -19.58 -3.57
C ALA A 552 21.43 -18.08 -3.46
N PRO A 553 20.29 -17.70 -2.86
CA PRO A 553 20.05 -16.30 -2.53
C PRO A 553 21.02 -15.87 -1.41
N PRO A 554 21.37 -14.57 -1.34
CA PRO A 554 22.10 -14.06 -0.18
C PRO A 554 21.27 -14.24 1.09
N ALA A 555 21.95 -14.31 2.24
CA ALA A 555 21.26 -14.38 3.53
C ALA A 555 20.39 -13.12 3.71
N PRO A 556 19.10 -13.27 4.05
CA PRO A 556 18.23 -12.12 4.22
C PRO A 556 18.64 -11.34 5.49
N PRO A 557 18.59 -10.00 5.47
CA PRO A 557 19.06 -9.15 6.56
C PRO A 557 18.18 -9.35 7.80
N ALA A 558 18.76 -9.51 9.00
CA ALA A 558 17.96 -9.64 10.22
C ALA A 558 16.93 -8.50 10.31
N LEU A 559 15.67 -8.85 10.60
CA LEU A 559 14.67 -7.83 10.88
C LEU A 559 15.08 -7.11 12.17
N PRO A 560 14.92 -5.78 12.25
CA PRO A 560 15.09 -5.07 13.51
C PRO A 560 14.19 -5.70 14.57
N ARG A 561 14.73 -5.90 15.77
CA ARG A 561 14.02 -6.50 16.90
C ARG A 561 12.96 -5.55 17.46
#